data_AF-A0A920Q383-F1
#
_entry.id   AF-A0A920Q383-F1
#
_cell.length_a   1.000
_cell.length_b   1.000
_cell.length_c   1.000
_cell.angle_alpha   90.00
_cell.angle_beta   90.00
_cell.angle_gamma   90.00
#
_symmetry.space_group_name_H-M   'P 1'
#
loop_
_entity.id
_entity.type
_entity.pdbx_description
1 polymer ?
#
loop_
_entity_poly.entity_id
_entity_poly.type
_entity_poly.pdbx_seq_one_letter_code
_entity_poly.pdbx_strand_id
1 'polypeptide(L)'
;MTALLAATPDPWRWQAHPEVWFLVVAVVALGWWATRVIGPRVVPVGEAISTPFQRRAFVLATLLLLVSADWPLHDIAEAHLYAVHMLQHMVITFIVPPLFLLAIPPWLARLLVLEGGRGSRILRRLAHPVVAGVLFNALTALTHWSGVVQWSFDSGAFHYSVHLLLFVSALLMWVPVAAPLPELRISVPGQMIYLFLMSVIPTIPAAWLTFAEGTVYKHYDDGFEAFGVTVTSDQQAAGLIMKLLGGFYLWGIIIVKFIGYSRIHNRENQRLRPADGRHLRLRTDRELVE
;
A
#
# COMPACT_ATOMS: atom_id res chain seq x y z
N MET A 1 1.98 -49.98 -19.40
CA MET A 1 2.72 -48.70 -19.50
C MET A 1 1.75 -47.63 -19.06
N THR A 2 1.72 -47.36 -17.75
CA THR A 2 0.73 -46.50 -17.09
C THR A 2 1.06 -45.06 -17.43
N ALA A 3 0.33 -44.48 -18.38
CA ALA A 3 0.33 -43.04 -18.55
C ALA A 3 -0.15 -42.45 -17.21
N LEU A 4 0.76 -41.84 -16.45
CA LEU A 4 0.36 -40.90 -15.42
C LEU A 4 -0.53 -39.89 -16.13
N LEU A 5 -1.82 -39.88 -15.79
CA LEU A 5 -2.73 -38.81 -16.16
C LEU A 5 -2.07 -37.52 -15.63
N ALA A 6 -1.43 -36.76 -16.52
CA ALA A 6 -1.09 -35.38 -16.21
C ALA A 6 -2.42 -34.75 -15.80
N ALA A 7 -2.52 -34.32 -14.54
CA ALA A 7 -3.73 -33.68 -14.06
C ALA A 7 -4.05 -32.53 -15.02
N THR A 8 -5.28 -32.48 -15.50
CA THR A 8 -5.75 -31.34 -16.30
C THR A 8 -5.49 -30.07 -15.49
N PRO A 9 -4.81 -29.06 -16.05
CA PRO A 9 -4.66 -27.77 -15.38
C PRO A 9 -6.03 -27.26 -14.97
N ASP A 10 -6.20 -27.00 -13.67
CA ASP A 10 -7.46 -26.51 -13.09
C ASP A 10 -7.15 -25.29 -12.23
N PRO A 11 -7.41 -24.07 -12.75
CA PRO A 11 -7.22 -22.83 -12.02
C PRO A 11 -8.00 -22.72 -10.71
N TRP A 12 -9.02 -23.56 -10.53
CA TRP A 12 -9.87 -23.59 -9.35
C TRP A 12 -9.52 -24.72 -8.40
N ARG A 13 -8.43 -25.45 -8.67
CA ARG A 13 -7.96 -26.50 -7.77
C ARG A 13 -7.63 -25.89 -6.42
N TRP A 14 -8.31 -26.36 -5.39
CA TRP A 14 -8.05 -25.94 -4.02
C TRP A 14 -6.66 -26.36 -3.56
N GLN A 15 -5.93 -25.42 -2.97
CA GLN A 15 -4.64 -25.64 -2.32
C GLN A 15 -4.67 -25.06 -0.90
N ALA A 16 -3.98 -25.73 0.01
CA ALA A 16 -3.89 -25.31 1.40
C ALA A 16 -2.68 -24.42 1.61
N HIS A 17 -2.88 -23.27 2.24
CA HIS A 17 -1.82 -22.31 2.59
C HIS A 17 -1.69 -22.14 4.12
N PRO A 18 -1.24 -23.18 4.85
CA PRO A 18 -1.14 -23.13 6.32
C PRO A 18 -0.21 -22.01 6.80
N GLU A 19 0.80 -21.63 6.03
CA GLU A 19 1.67 -20.49 6.29
C GLU A 19 0.93 -19.15 6.27
N VAL A 20 -0.01 -18.97 5.34
CA VAL A 20 -0.86 -17.78 5.24
C VAL A 20 -1.85 -17.75 6.41
N TRP A 21 -2.46 -18.89 6.74
CA TRP A 21 -3.36 -18.98 7.88
C TRP A 21 -2.64 -18.69 9.19
N PHE A 22 -1.42 -19.21 9.36
CA PHE A 22 -0.58 -18.91 10.50
C PHE A 22 -0.24 -17.42 10.59
N LEU A 23 0.13 -16.79 9.47
CA LEU A 23 0.39 -15.34 9.41
C LEU A 23 -0.85 -14.53 9.82
N VAL A 24 -2.02 -14.86 9.28
CA VAL A 24 -3.28 -14.18 9.59
C VAL A 24 -3.66 -14.36 11.05
N VAL A 25 -3.57 -15.58 11.58
CA VAL A 25 -3.80 -15.87 13.01
C VAL A 25 -2.82 -15.08 13.88
N ALA A 26 -1.54 -15.02 13.51
CA ALA A 26 -0.53 -14.24 14.23
C ALA A 26 -0.86 -12.75 14.23
N VAL A 27 -1.24 -12.16 13.09
CA VAL A 27 -1.66 -10.76 12.99
C VAL A 27 -2.87 -10.47 13.88
N VAL A 28 -3.90 -11.32 13.82
CA VAL A 28 -5.11 -11.18 14.64
C VAL A 28 -4.78 -11.33 16.13
N ALA A 29 -3.98 -12.33 16.50
CA ALA A 29 -3.56 -12.57 17.88
C ALA A 29 -2.74 -11.40 18.42
N LEU A 30 -1.82 -10.84 17.64
CA LEU A 30 -1.04 -9.65 18.01
C LEU A 30 -1.93 -8.42 18.17
N GLY A 31 -2.90 -8.19 17.27
CA GLY A 31 -3.86 -7.09 17.40
C GLY A 31 -4.75 -7.22 18.63
N TRP A 32 -5.22 -8.44 18.91
CA TRP A 32 -5.98 -8.76 20.12
C TRP A 32 -5.12 -8.55 21.38
N TRP A 33 -3.89 -9.07 21.41
CA TRP A 33 -2.98 -8.94 22.53
C TRP A 33 -2.61 -7.48 22.79
N ALA A 34 -2.28 -6.71 21.75
CA ALA A 34 -2.01 -5.29 21.87
C ALA A 34 -3.19 -4.53 22.48
N THR A 35 -4.43 -4.79 22.04
CA THR A 35 -5.60 -4.05 22.50
C THR A 35 -6.20 -4.53 23.82
N ARG A 36 -6.08 -5.83 24.15
CA ARG A 36 -6.67 -6.41 25.36
C ARG A 36 -5.69 -6.60 26.50
N VAL A 37 -4.40 -6.70 26.20
CA VAL A 37 -3.35 -6.98 27.19
C VAL A 37 -2.47 -5.74 27.39
N ILE A 38 -1.87 -5.18 26.34
CA ILE A 38 -1.00 -4.00 26.50
C ILE A 38 -1.83 -2.73 26.75
N GLY A 39 -2.85 -2.49 25.91
CA GLY A 39 -3.66 -1.27 25.91
C GLY A 39 -4.14 -0.86 27.32
N PRO A 40 -4.80 -1.75 28.09
CA PRO A 40 -5.27 -1.40 29.44
C PRO A 40 -4.17 -1.07 30.46
N ARG A 41 -2.91 -1.44 30.19
CA ARG A 41 -1.76 -1.16 31.08
C ARG A 41 -1.07 0.16 30.76
N VAL A 42 -1.19 0.64 29.53
CA VAL A 42 -0.45 1.81 29.03
C VAL A 42 -1.35 3.02 28.80
N VAL A 43 -2.61 2.79 28.43
CA VAL A 43 -3.58 3.85 28.13
C VAL A 43 -4.23 4.34 29.44
N PRO A 44 -4.28 5.65 29.70
CA PRO A 44 -4.94 6.21 30.87
C PRO A 44 -6.42 5.78 30.99
N VAL A 45 -6.89 5.63 32.23
CA VAL A 45 -8.28 5.28 32.51
C VAL A 45 -9.21 6.36 31.95
N GLY A 46 -10.18 5.95 31.12
CA GLY A 46 -11.14 6.84 30.47
C GLY A 46 -10.79 7.18 29.01
N GLU A 47 -9.58 6.87 28.54
CA GLU A 47 -9.24 7.00 27.11
C GLU A 47 -9.54 5.72 26.32
N ALA A 48 -10.00 5.88 25.09
CA ALA A 48 -10.30 4.75 24.22
C ALA A 48 -9.00 4.10 23.69
N ILE A 49 -8.79 2.81 23.97
CA ILE A 49 -7.63 2.04 23.48
C ILE A 49 -7.59 2.00 21.94
N SER A 50 -8.74 1.92 21.28
CA SER A 50 -8.84 1.97 19.82
C SER A 50 -10.20 2.52 19.40
N THR A 51 -10.21 3.28 18.31
CA THR A 51 -11.41 3.83 17.69
C THR A 51 -12.12 2.80 16.82
N PRO A 52 -13.44 2.97 16.53
CA PRO A 52 -14.15 2.12 15.59
C PRO A 52 -13.52 2.09 14.18
N PHE A 53 -12.99 3.23 13.72
CA PHE A 53 -12.30 3.32 12.43
C PHE A 53 -11.05 2.43 12.40
N GLN A 54 -10.20 2.50 13.43
CA GLN A 54 -8.99 1.67 13.54
C GLN A 54 -9.31 0.17 13.50
N ARG A 55 -10.37 -0.25 14.20
CA ARG A 55 -10.82 -1.66 14.20
C ARG A 55 -11.30 -2.10 12.82
N ARG A 56 -12.08 -1.26 12.12
CA ARG A 56 -12.54 -1.55 10.76
C ARG A 56 -11.37 -1.60 9.77
N ALA A 57 -10.42 -0.67 9.89
CA ALA A 57 -9.21 -0.66 9.06
C ALA A 57 -8.36 -1.92 9.30
N PHE A 58 -8.21 -2.36 10.56
CA PHE A 58 -7.51 -3.60 10.90
C PHE A 58 -8.18 -4.83 10.27
N VAL A 59 -9.50 -4.95 10.44
CA VAL A 59 -10.28 -6.07 9.89
C VAL A 59 -10.19 -6.06 8.37
N LEU A 60 -10.38 -4.90 7.72
CA LEU A 60 -10.30 -4.79 6.27
C LEU A 60 -8.89 -5.12 5.74
N ALA A 61 -7.83 -4.62 6.38
CA ALA A 61 -6.45 -4.95 6.01
C ALA A 61 -6.17 -6.46 6.11
N THR A 62 -6.62 -7.09 7.19
CA THR A 62 -6.42 -8.52 7.43
C THR A 62 -7.22 -9.38 6.45
N LEU A 63 -8.47 -9.01 6.16
CA LEU A 63 -9.29 -9.71 5.17
C LEU A 63 -8.73 -9.57 3.76
N LEU A 64 -8.29 -8.37 3.37
CA LEU A 64 -7.66 -8.17 2.08
C LEU A 64 -6.35 -8.96 1.96
N LEU A 65 -5.54 -8.99 3.03
CA LEU A 65 -4.33 -9.81 3.06
C LEU A 65 -4.65 -11.30 2.88
N LEU A 66 -5.65 -11.82 3.60
CA LEU A 66 -6.08 -13.22 3.48
C LEU A 66 -6.59 -13.52 2.07
N VAL A 67 -7.52 -12.72 1.55
CA VAL A 67 -8.08 -12.92 0.20
C VAL A 67 -7.00 -12.84 -0.87
N SER A 68 -6.01 -11.94 -0.71
CA SER A 68 -4.89 -11.82 -1.65
C SER A 68 -3.87 -12.93 -1.58
N ALA A 69 -3.63 -13.51 -0.40
CA ALA A 69 -2.57 -14.49 -0.20
C ALA A 69 -3.06 -15.94 -0.14
N ASP A 70 -4.37 -16.20 -0.17
CA ASP A 70 -4.95 -17.53 -0.07
C ASP A 70 -5.68 -17.92 -1.37
N TRP A 71 -6.12 -19.18 -1.43
CA TRP A 71 -6.93 -19.71 -2.53
C TRP A 71 -8.25 -18.93 -2.69
N PRO A 72 -8.74 -18.68 -3.93
CA PRO A 72 -8.15 -19.05 -5.21
C PRO A 72 -7.21 -17.99 -5.80
N LEU A 73 -7.19 -16.79 -5.22
CA LEU A 73 -6.56 -15.64 -5.85
C LEU A 73 -5.05 -15.83 -5.98
N HIS A 74 -4.42 -16.37 -4.93
CA HIS A 74 -2.99 -16.64 -4.91
C HIS A 74 -2.59 -17.70 -5.93
N ASP A 75 -3.30 -18.82 -6.00
CA ASP A 75 -2.99 -19.90 -6.96
C ASP A 75 -3.17 -19.46 -8.41
N ILE A 76 -4.24 -18.72 -8.71
CA ILE A 76 -4.46 -18.16 -10.04
C ILE A 76 -3.35 -17.18 -10.39
N ALA A 77 -2.95 -16.32 -9.45
CA ALA A 77 -1.83 -15.41 -9.64
C ALA A 77 -0.51 -16.13 -9.91
N GLU A 78 -0.17 -17.15 -9.14
CA GLU A 78 1.15 -17.79 -9.21
C GLU A 78 1.29 -18.78 -10.36
N ALA A 79 0.22 -19.50 -10.71
CA ALA A 79 0.29 -20.61 -11.65
C ALA A 79 -0.30 -20.29 -13.02
N HIS A 80 -1.11 -19.23 -13.17
CA HIS A 80 -1.94 -19.07 -14.36
C HIS A 80 -1.92 -17.67 -14.98
N LEU A 81 -2.08 -16.60 -14.19
CA LEU A 81 -2.26 -15.25 -14.72
C LEU A 81 -1.38 -14.23 -13.99
N TYR A 82 -0.40 -13.71 -14.71
CA TYR A 82 0.45 -12.62 -14.25
C TYR A 82 -0.33 -11.32 -14.05
N ALA A 83 -1.42 -11.07 -14.78
CA ALA A 83 -2.29 -9.94 -14.49
C ALA A 83 -2.93 -10.02 -13.09
N VAL A 84 -3.31 -11.22 -12.66
CA VAL A 84 -3.85 -11.47 -11.33
C VAL A 84 -2.75 -11.37 -10.26
N HIS A 85 -1.55 -11.86 -10.57
CA HIS A 85 -0.35 -11.64 -9.76
C HIS A 85 -0.08 -10.16 -9.52
N MET A 86 -0.14 -9.33 -10.57
CA MET A 86 0.06 -7.89 -10.43
C MET A 86 -1.04 -7.24 -9.59
N LEU A 87 -2.30 -7.64 -9.78
CA LEU A 87 -3.40 -7.16 -8.93
C LEU A 87 -3.16 -7.53 -7.44
N GLN A 88 -2.75 -8.77 -7.17
CA GLN A 88 -2.39 -9.24 -5.83
C GLN A 88 -1.29 -8.37 -5.22
N HIS A 89 -0.17 -8.18 -5.92
CA HIS A 89 0.93 -7.34 -5.46
C HIS A 89 0.51 -5.90 -5.18
N MET A 90 -0.38 -5.33 -5.99
CA MET A 90 -0.91 -3.97 -5.77
C MET A 90 -1.79 -3.88 -4.53
N VAL A 91 -2.63 -4.87 -4.26
CA VAL A 91 -3.42 -4.91 -3.02
C VAL A 91 -2.49 -4.98 -1.81
N ILE A 92 -1.49 -5.87 -1.86
CA ILE A 92 -0.54 -6.11 -0.76
C ILE A 92 0.41 -4.92 -0.54
N THR A 93 0.70 -4.10 -1.54
CA THR A 93 1.66 -2.97 -1.42
C THR A 93 1.01 -1.59 -1.34
N PHE A 94 -0.12 -1.35 -2.00
CA PHE A 94 -0.77 -0.04 -2.01
C PHE A 94 -2.00 0.07 -1.12
N ILE A 95 -2.71 -1.02 -0.83
CA ILE A 95 -3.98 -0.95 -0.07
C ILE A 95 -3.81 -1.45 1.36
N VAL A 96 -3.27 -2.66 1.53
CA VAL A 96 -3.11 -3.29 2.84
C VAL A 96 -2.18 -2.51 3.77
N PRO A 97 -0.98 -2.04 3.34
CA PRO A 97 -0.04 -1.37 4.23
C PRO A 97 -0.57 -0.07 4.86
N PRO A 98 -1.16 0.89 4.10
CA PRO A 98 -1.70 2.09 4.72
C PRO A 98 -2.91 1.78 5.61
N LEU A 99 -3.72 0.76 5.30
CA LEU A 99 -4.80 0.34 6.20
C LEU A 99 -4.26 -0.18 7.54
N PHE A 100 -3.19 -0.98 7.54
CA PHE A 100 -2.53 -1.38 8.79
C PHE A 100 -1.94 -0.18 9.54
N LEU A 101 -1.30 0.77 8.86
CA LEU A 101 -0.80 1.99 9.52
C LEU A 101 -1.93 2.81 10.15
N LEU A 102 -3.07 2.92 9.47
CA LEU A 102 -4.26 3.62 9.97
C LEU A 102 -4.97 2.84 11.09
N ALA A 103 -4.79 1.53 11.16
CA ALA A 103 -5.31 0.67 12.21
C ALA A 103 -4.54 0.81 13.53
N ILE A 104 -3.25 1.16 13.48
CA ILE A 104 -2.39 1.28 14.66
C ILE A 104 -2.83 2.49 15.52
N PRO A 105 -3.18 2.29 16.80
CA PRO A 105 -3.44 3.39 17.71
C PRO A 105 -2.17 4.23 18.01
N PRO A 106 -2.28 5.55 18.23
CA PRO A 106 -1.12 6.39 18.53
C PRO A 106 -0.31 5.91 19.73
N TRP A 107 -0.94 5.44 20.82
CA TRP A 107 -0.22 4.92 21.99
C TRP A 107 0.69 3.74 21.63
N LEU A 108 0.23 2.83 20.75
CA LEU A 108 1.00 1.66 20.31
C LEU A 108 2.16 2.09 19.42
N ALA A 109 1.91 3.02 18.50
CA ALA A 109 2.96 3.57 17.66
C ALA A 109 4.02 4.32 18.49
N ARG A 110 3.63 5.06 19.53
CA ARG A 110 4.58 5.72 20.45
C ARG A 110 5.41 4.69 21.20
N LEU A 111 4.83 3.58 21.64
CA LEU A 111 5.57 2.49 22.29
C LEU A 111 6.63 1.89 21.34
N LEU A 112 6.24 1.58 20.09
CA LEU A 112 7.14 0.98 19.10
C LEU A 112 8.23 1.94 18.60
N VAL A 113 7.89 3.22 18.46
CA VAL A 113 8.77 4.20 17.80
C VAL A 113 9.53 5.07 18.80
N LEU A 114 9.05 5.35 20.02
CA LEU A 114 9.62 6.39 20.89
C LEU A 114 10.50 5.91 22.04
N GLU A 115 10.62 4.60 22.32
CA GLU A 115 11.47 4.08 23.40
C GLU A 115 13.00 4.25 23.20
N GLY A 116 13.44 5.06 22.23
CA GLY A 116 14.84 5.51 22.11
C GLY A 116 15.89 4.43 21.76
N GLY A 117 15.51 3.16 21.73
CA GLY A 117 16.39 2.03 21.44
C GLY A 117 16.99 2.06 20.02
N ARG A 118 17.95 1.16 19.77
CA ARG A 118 18.57 0.99 18.43
C ARG A 118 17.52 0.71 17.35
N GLY A 119 16.52 -0.13 17.64
CA GLY A 119 15.43 -0.45 16.71
C GLY A 119 14.60 0.76 16.28
N SER A 120 14.24 1.64 17.23
CA SER A 120 13.56 2.91 16.96
C SER A 120 14.34 3.80 16.00
N ARG A 121 15.66 3.93 16.20
CA ARG A 121 16.51 4.74 15.31
C ARG A 121 16.58 4.18 13.90
N ILE A 122 16.69 2.85 13.77
CA ILE A 122 16.70 2.17 12.46
C ILE A 122 15.35 2.40 11.77
N LEU A 123 14.24 2.16 12.46
CA LEU A 123 12.90 2.34 11.90
C LEU A 123 12.67 3.77 11.39
N ARG A 124 13.05 4.80 12.16
CA ARG A 124 12.92 6.20 11.72
C ARG A 124 13.77 6.54 10.49
N ARG A 125 14.98 5.96 10.39
CA ARG A 125 15.84 6.14 9.21
C ARG A 125 15.25 5.46 7.98
N LEU A 126 14.78 4.22 8.12
CA LEU A 126 14.18 3.46 7.03
C LEU A 126 12.83 4.05 6.59
N ALA A 127 12.09 4.66 7.51
CA ALA A 127 10.83 5.33 7.23
C ALA A 127 10.99 6.79 6.78
N HIS A 128 12.23 7.29 6.68
CA HIS A 128 12.49 8.61 6.11
C HIS A 128 12.00 8.64 4.65
N PRO A 129 11.27 9.67 4.19
CA PRO A 129 10.55 9.64 2.92
C PRO A 129 11.40 9.22 1.72
N VAL A 130 12.59 9.80 1.59
CA VAL A 130 13.53 9.47 0.50
C VAL A 130 14.03 8.03 0.61
N VAL A 131 14.40 7.57 1.81
CA VAL A 131 14.94 6.22 2.02
C VAL A 131 13.86 5.18 1.75
N ALA A 132 12.67 5.38 2.33
CA ALA A 132 11.52 4.51 2.15
C ALA A 132 11.08 4.44 0.67
N GLY A 133 11.02 5.60 0.01
CA GLY A 133 10.65 5.69 -1.39
C GLY A 133 11.67 5.01 -2.31
N VAL A 134 12.97 5.22 -2.08
CA VAL A 134 14.03 4.57 -2.85
C VAL A 134 14.04 3.07 -2.61
N LEU A 135 13.95 2.62 -1.36
CA LEU A 135 13.93 1.20 -1.01
C LEU A 135 12.77 0.47 -1.70
N PHE A 136 11.56 1.01 -1.60
CA PHE A 136 10.37 0.41 -2.21
C PHE A 136 10.47 0.35 -3.73
N ASN A 137 10.89 1.43 -4.39
CA ASN A 137 10.99 1.46 -5.85
C ASN A 137 12.16 0.61 -6.37
N ALA A 138 13.30 0.59 -5.68
CA ALA A 138 14.43 -0.26 -6.05
C ALA A 138 14.05 -1.74 -5.93
N LEU A 139 13.37 -2.12 -4.85
CA LEU A 139 12.88 -3.48 -4.69
C LEU A 139 11.83 -3.81 -5.74
N THR A 140 10.88 -2.91 -6.02
CA THR A 140 9.89 -3.08 -7.09
C THR A 140 10.57 -3.30 -8.45
N ALA A 141 11.58 -2.50 -8.80
CA ALA A 141 12.31 -2.68 -10.06
C ALA A 141 13.04 -4.04 -10.08
N LEU A 142 13.69 -4.41 -8.98
CA LEU A 142 14.40 -5.67 -8.83
C LEU A 142 13.47 -6.88 -8.99
N THR A 143 12.26 -6.83 -8.44
CA THR A 143 11.28 -7.93 -8.51
C THR A 143 10.57 -8.03 -9.85
N HIS A 144 10.79 -7.08 -10.77
CA HIS A 144 10.36 -7.23 -12.16
C HIS A 144 11.48 -7.79 -13.04
N TRP A 145 12.72 -7.82 -12.57
CA TRP A 145 13.81 -8.44 -13.33
C TRP A 145 13.57 -9.94 -13.47
N SER A 146 13.56 -10.43 -14.71
CA SER A 146 13.23 -11.82 -15.06
C SER A 146 14.05 -12.86 -14.29
N GLY A 147 15.32 -12.60 -14.00
CA GLY A 147 16.16 -13.51 -13.20
C GLY A 147 15.67 -13.67 -11.76
N VAL A 148 15.25 -12.56 -11.13
CA VAL A 148 14.71 -12.58 -9.75
C VAL A 148 13.35 -13.27 -9.74
N VAL A 149 12.52 -13.00 -10.75
CA VAL A 149 11.22 -13.66 -10.90
C VAL A 149 11.39 -15.17 -11.06
N GLN A 150 12.32 -15.61 -11.91
CA GLN A 150 12.60 -17.04 -12.08
C GLN A 150 13.03 -17.70 -10.75
N TRP A 151 13.97 -17.09 -10.02
CA TRP A 151 14.39 -17.62 -8.71
C TRP A 151 13.27 -17.66 -7.68
N SER A 152 12.30 -16.74 -7.79
CA SER A 152 11.09 -16.74 -6.97
C SER A 152 10.25 -17.98 -7.22
N PHE A 153 10.10 -18.40 -8.47
CA PHE A 153 9.37 -19.63 -8.81
C PHE A 153 10.15 -20.90 -8.46
N ASP A 154 11.48 -20.87 -8.56
CA ASP A 154 12.32 -22.04 -8.27
C ASP A 154 12.40 -22.35 -6.76
N SER A 155 12.07 -21.39 -5.88
CA SER A 155 12.20 -21.54 -4.43
C SER A 155 11.09 -20.81 -3.67
N GLY A 156 10.17 -21.57 -3.09
CA GLY A 156 9.11 -21.02 -2.23
C GLY A 156 9.65 -20.17 -1.07
N ALA A 157 10.77 -20.57 -0.44
CA ALA A 157 11.38 -19.77 0.62
C ALA A 157 11.89 -18.41 0.14
N PHE A 158 12.48 -18.36 -1.06
CA PHE A 158 12.89 -17.10 -1.68
C PHE A 158 11.65 -16.27 -2.08
N HIS A 159 10.62 -16.91 -2.60
CA HIS A 159 9.35 -16.29 -2.95
C HIS A 159 8.72 -15.53 -1.80
N TYR A 160 8.51 -16.22 -0.66
CA TYR A 160 7.93 -15.61 0.53
C TYR A 160 8.84 -14.50 1.10
N SER A 161 10.16 -14.65 1.00
CA SER A 161 11.11 -13.62 1.44
C SER A 161 10.97 -12.34 0.62
N VAL A 162 10.86 -12.45 -0.71
CA VAL A 162 10.62 -11.31 -1.60
C VAL A 162 9.29 -10.63 -1.29
N HIS A 163 8.22 -11.41 -1.11
CA HIS A 163 6.90 -10.90 -0.71
C HIS A 163 6.94 -10.15 0.62
N LEU A 164 7.62 -10.70 1.63
CA LEU A 164 7.78 -10.06 2.93
C LEU A 164 8.57 -8.75 2.82
N LEU A 165 9.67 -8.74 2.05
CA LEU A 165 10.47 -7.54 1.82
C LEU A 165 9.67 -6.45 1.09
N LEU A 166 8.87 -6.83 0.09
CA LEU A 166 7.96 -5.90 -0.60
C LEU A 166 6.92 -5.34 0.36
N PHE A 167 6.29 -6.17 1.18
CA PHE A 167 5.31 -5.72 2.16
C PHE A 167 5.90 -4.77 3.21
N VAL A 168 7.08 -5.11 3.77
CA VAL A 168 7.77 -4.27 4.76
C VAL A 168 8.22 -2.95 4.13
N SER A 169 8.78 -2.97 2.92
CA SER A 169 9.18 -1.74 2.23
C SER A 169 7.97 -0.87 1.87
N ALA A 170 6.82 -1.47 1.54
CA ALA A 170 5.57 -0.77 1.32
C ALA A 170 5.05 -0.11 2.61
N LEU A 171 5.09 -0.81 3.75
CA LEU A 171 4.77 -0.19 5.06
C LEU A 171 5.63 1.04 5.31
N LEU A 172 6.95 0.95 5.08
CA LEU A 172 7.87 2.08 5.23
C LEU A 172 7.52 3.22 4.26
N MET A 173 7.24 2.91 2.99
CA MET A 173 6.85 3.88 1.96
C MET A 173 5.59 4.67 2.35
N TRP A 174 4.66 4.03 3.05
CA TRP A 174 3.42 4.68 3.48
C TRP A 174 3.56 5.50 4.77
N VAL A 175 4.62 5.33 5.58
CA VAL A 175 4.82 6.09 6.84
C VAL A 175 4.74 7.61 6.63
N PRO A 176 5.47 8.24 5.68
CA PRO A 176 5.41 9.68 5.44
C PRO A 176 4.01 10.25 5.18
N VAL A 177 3.04 9.41 4.81
CA VAL A 177 1.70 9.81 4.37
C VAL A 177 0.62 9.37 5.36
N ALA A 178 0.71 8.15 5.87
CA ALA A 178 -0.37 7.46 6.58
C ALA A 178 0.03 7.01 8.00
N ALA A 179 1.23 7.33 8.49
CA ALA A 179 1.68 6.92 9.82
C ALA A 179 0.68 7.30 10.92
N PRO A 180 0.46 6.48 11.95
CA PRO A 180 -0.45 6.81 13.05
C PRO A 180 -0.04 8.07 13.83
N LEU A 181 1.26 8.39 13.83
CA LEU A 181 1.83 9.57 14.48
C LEU A 181 1.98 10.73 13.47
N PRO A 182 1.35 11.90 13.70
CA PRO A 182 1.48 13.05 12.81
C PRO A 182 2.93 13.52 12.61
N GLU A 183 3.79 13.33 13.61
CA GLU A 183 5.20 13.76 13.60
C GLU A 183 6.06 12.93 12.64
N LEU A 184 5.58 11.76 12.20
CA LEU A 184 6.23 10.93 11.20
C LEU A 184 5.76 11.25 9.77
N ARG A 185 4.74 12.09 9.62
CA ARG A 185 4.20 12.48 8.33
C ARG A 185 4.86 13.76 7.84
N ILE A 186 5.12 13.84 6.54
CA ILE A 186 5.55 15.09 5.90
C ILE A 186 4.37 16.04 5.72
N SER A 187 4.64 17.30 5.34
CA SER A 187 3.60 18.29 5.06
C SER A 187 2.62 17.81 3.98
N VAL A 188 1.37 18.26 4.01
CA VAL A 188 0.35 17.82 3.02
C VAL A 188 0.82 18.08 1.56
N PRO A 189 1.40 19.24 1.20
CA PRO A 189 2.02 19.42 -0.11
C PRO A 189 3.16 18.43 -0.40
N GLY A 190 4.03 18.17 0.59
CA GLY A 190 5.08 17.18 0.48
C GLY A 190 4.55 15.76 0.22
N GLN A 191 3.45 15.37 0.88
CA GLN A 191 2.79 14.08 0.66
C GLN A 191 2.28 13.97 -0.78
N MET A 192 1.71 15.04 -1.35
CA MET A 192 1.24 15.04 -2.73
C MET A 192 2.40 14.87 -3.73
N ILE A 193 3.51 15.60 -3.54
CA ILE A 193 4.72 15.44 -4.37
C ILE A 193 5.29 14.03 -4.22
N TYR A 194 5.36 13.52 -2.99
CA TYR A 194 5.88 12.18 -2.70
C TYR A 194 5.05 11.10 -3.40
N LEU A 195 3.72 11.12 -3.26
CA LEU A 195 2.83 10.17 -3.92
C LEU A 195 2.86 10.30 -5.45
N PHE A 196 3.02 11.53 -5.97
CA PHE A 196 3.22 11.75 -7.40
C PHE A 196 4.49 11.03 -7.89
N LEU A 197 5.62 11.18 -7.20
CA LEU A 197 6.86 10.48 -7.54
C LEU A 197 6.70 8.95 -7.44
N MET A 198 6.00 8.46 -6.42
CA MET A 198 5.66 7.03 -6.28
C MET A 198 4.76 6.52 -7.42
N SER A 199 4.03 7.39 -8.13
CA SER A 199 3.23 7.00 -9.31
C SER A 199 4.02 7.01 -10.63
N VAL A 200 5.17 7.70 -10.65
CA VAL A 200 6.00 7.89 -11.86
C VAL A 200 7.05 6.79 -11.96
N ILE A 201 7.78 6.50 -10.89
CA ILE A 201 8.92 5.56 -10.95
C ILE A 201 8.51 4.13 -11.39
N PRO A 202 7.40 3.54 -10.90
CA PRO A 202 6.94 2.23 -11.36
C PRO A 202 6.47 2.19 -12.83
N THR A 203 6.46 3.32 -13.54
CA THR A 203 6.10 3.35 -14.97
C THR A 203 7.09 2.58 -15.84
N ILE A 204 8.36 2.51 -15.44
CA ILE A 204 9.39 1.80 -16.22
C ILE A 204 9.06 0.31 -16.38
N PRO A 205 8.92 -0.48 -15.29
CA PRO A 205 8.52 -1.89 -15.44
C PRO A 205 7.13 -2.04 -16.06
N ALA A 206 6.20 -1.12 -15.79
CA ALA A 206 4.85 -1.19 -16.36
C ALA A 206 4.84 -1.06 -17.87
N ALA A 207 5.56 -0.05 -18.39
CA ALA A 207 5.70 0.18 -19.83
C ALA A 207 6.45 -0.97 -20.49
N TRP A 208 7.51 -1.48 -19.85
CA TRP A 208 8.26 -2.62 -20.37
C TRP A 208 7.38 -3.85 -20.58
N LEU A 209 6.53 -4.20 -19.61
CA LEU A 209 5.57 -5.30 -19.74
C LEU A 209 4.47 -5.02 -20.76
N THR A 210 3.93 -3.80 -20.75
CA THR A 210 2.84 -3.38 -21.65
C THR A 210 3.23 -3.45 -23.13
N PHE A 211 4.50 -3.16 -23.44
CA PHE A 211 5.00 -3.11 -24.81
C PHE A 211 5.89 -4.29 -25.20
N ALA A 212 5.99 -5.32 -24.36
CA ALA A 212 6.74 -6.53 -24.69
C ALA A 212 6.01 -7.35 -25.76
N GLU A 213 6.71 -7.70 -26.84
CA GLU A 213 6.18 -8.48 -27.97
C GLU A 213 6.35 -10.01 -27.81
N GLY A 214 7.10 -10.45 -26.79
CA GLY A 214 7.28 -11.87 -26.45
C GLY A 214 7.17 -12.12 -24.96
N THR A 215 7.20 -13.37 -24.54
CA THR A 215 7.03 -13.78 -23.14
C THR A 215 8.20 -13.33 -22.25
N VAL A 216 7.96 -12.35 -21.38
CA VAL A 216 8.98 -11.85 -20.43
C VAL A 216 9.21 -12.86 -19.30
N TYR A 217 8.14 -13.47 -18.80
CA TYR A 217 8.18 -14.44 -17.70
C TYR A 217 7.77 -15.82 -18.20
N LYS A 218 8.78 -16.64 -18.54
CA LYS A 218 8.59 -17.98 -19.11
C LYS A 218 7.82 -18.95 -18.22
N HIS A 219 7.78 -18.67 -16.91
CA HIS A 219 6.99 -19.46 -15.95
C HIS A 219 5.50 -19.54 -16.34
N TYR A 220 4.95 -18.48 -16.92
CA TYR A 220 3.54 -18.43 -17.35
C TYR A 220 3.30 -19.04 -18.74
N ASP A 221 4.35 -19.55 -19.40
CA ASP A 221 4.28 -20.18 -20.73
C ASP A 221 4.37 -21.69 -20.61
N ASP A 222 3.38 -22.26 -19.92
CA ASP A 222 3.24 -23.70 -19.63
C ASP A 222 2.38 -24.44 -20.67
N GLY A 223 1.92 -23.73 -21.71
CA GLY A 223 1.04 -24.24 -22.76
C GLY A 223 -0.45 -24.26 -22.39
N PHE A 224 -0.84 -23.80 -21.20
CA PHE A 224 -2.22 -23.69 -20.76
C PHE A 224 -2.67 -22.23 -20.68
N GLU A 225 -3.55 -21.84 -21.61
CA GLU A 225 -4.14 -20.49 -21.63
C GLU A 225 -5.38 -20.41 -20.75
N ALA A 226 -5.20 -20.04 -19.48
CA ALA A 226 -6.30 -19.85 -18.54
C ALA A 226 -7.31 -18.83 -19.09
N PHE A 227 -8.59 -19.23 -19.17
CA PHE A 227 -9.69 -18.43 -19.71
C PHE A 227 -9.52 -17.96 -21.17
N GLY A 228 -8.66 -18.63 -21.95
CA GLY A 228 -8.37 -18.27 -23.35
C GLY A 228 -7.53 -16.99 -23.49
N VAL A 229 -6.82 -16.59 -22.43
CA VAL A 229 -5.91 -15.45 -22.43
C VAL A 229 -4.51 -15.94 -22.77
N THR A 230 -3.91 -15.38 -23.83
CA THR A 230 -2.54 -15.73 -24.21
C THR A 230 -1.55 -15.11 -23.23
N VAL A 231 -0.40 -15.75 -23.03
CA VAL A 231 0.66 -15.28 -22.11
C VAL A 231 1.10 -13.85 -22.41
N THR A 232 1.24 -13.50 -23.70
CA THR A 232 1.60 -12.14 -24.14
C THR A 232 0.49 -11.14 -23.80
N SER A 233 -0.78 -11.49 -23.99
CA SER A 233 -1.88 -10.59 -23.66
C SER A 233 -2.04 -10.40 -22.14
N ASP A 234 -1.81 -11.46 -21.36
CA ASP A 234 -1.85 -11.43 -19.90
C ASP A 234 -0.75 -10.53 -19.32
N GLN A 235 0.52 -10.67 -19.75
CA GLN A 235 1.59 -9.80 -19.27
C GLN A 235 1.38 -8.33 -19.66
N GLN A 236 0.84 -8.06 -20.84
CA GLN A 236 0.58 -6.69 -21.30
C GLN A 236 -0.55 -6.07 -20.48
N ALA A 237 -1.59 -6.85 -20.20
CA ALA A 237 -2.65 -6.48 -19.28
C ALA A 237 -2.10 -6.23 -17.87
N ALA A 238 -1.17 -7.05 -17.38
CA ALA A 238 -0.50 -6.87 -16.10
C ALA A 238 0.25 -5.52 -16.01
N GLY A 239 0.98 -5.16 -17.07
CA GLY A 239 1.65 -3.86 -17.20
C GLY A 239 0.65 -2.69 -17.18
N LEU A 240 -0.45 -2.80 -17.93
CA LEU A 240 -1.52 -1.79 -17.95
C LEU A 240 -2.22 -1.65 -16.60
N ILE A 241 -2.57 -2.77 -15.96
CA ILE A 241 -3.19 -2.83 -14.64
C ILE A 241 -2.30 -2.14 -13.61
N MET A 242 -1.00 -2.49 -13.58
CA MET A 242 -0.03 -1.87 -12.70
C MET A 242 0.00 -0.34 -12.88
N LYS A 243 0.05 0.14 -14.13
CA LYS A 243 0.11 1.57 -14.40
C LYS A 243 -1.19 2.28 -14.03
N LEU A 244 -2.32 1.75 -14.48
CA LEU A 244 -3.61 2.42 -14.37
C LEU A 244 -4.16 2.34 -12.95
N LEU A 245 -4.30 1.14 -12.37
CA LEU A 245 -4.87 1.02 -11.03
C LEU A 245 -3.99 1.71 -9.98
N GLY A 246 -2.67 1.55 -10.08
CA GLY A 246 -1.72 2.13 -9.13
C GLY A 246 -1.68 3.64 -9.27
N GLY A 247 -1.65 4.13 -10.52
CA GLY A 247 -1.75 5.55 -10.84
C GLY A 247 -3.05 6.15 -10.30
N PHE A 248 -4.21 5.64 -10.71
CA PHE A 248 -5.50 6.17 -10.29
C PHE A 248 -5.69 6.15 -8.77
N TYR A 249 -5.20 5.10 -8.08
CA TYR A 249 -5.24 5.04 -6.63
C TYR A 249 -4.45 6.18 -5.98
N LEU A 250 -3.17 6.35 -6.34
CA LEU A 250 -2.32 7.39 -5.77
C LEU A 250 -2.81 8.80 -6.15
N TRP A 251 -3.20 9.00 -7.41
CA TRP A 251 -3.76 10.27 -7.88
C TRP A 251 -5.09 10.61 -7.21
N GLY A 252 -5.95 9.63 -6.96
CA GLY A 252 -7.18 9.82 -6.18
C GLY A 252 -6.89 10.33 -4.77
N ILE A 253 -5.88 9.77 -4.09
CA ILE A 253 -5.43 10.25 -2.78
C ILE A 253 -4.87 11.68 -2.87
N ILE A 254 -4.08 11.99 -3.90
CA ILE A 254 -3.55 13.34 -4.14
C ILE A 254 -4.70 14.34 -4.31
N ILE A 255 -5.71 14.02 -5.11
CA ILE A 255 -6.88 14.88 -5.35
C ILE A 255 -7.63 15.14 -4.04
N VAL A 256 -7.90 14.10 -3.25
CA VAL A 256 -8.58 14.26 -1.94
C VAL A 256 -7.75 15.14 -1.00
N LYS A 257 -6.43 14.94 -0.94
CA LYS A 257 -5.52 15.78 -0.13
C LYS A 257 -5.50 17.23 -0.62
N PHE A 258 -5.47 17.45 -1.93
CA PHE A 258 -5.47 18.77 -2.55
C PHE A 258 -6.76 19.53 -2.22
N ILE A 259 -7.93 18.89 -2.38
CA ILE A 259 -9.23 19.47 -2.03
C ILE A 259 -9.26 19.85 -0.53
N GLY A 260 -8.79 18.95 0.35
CA GLY A 260 -8.70 19.21 1.77
C GLY A 260 -7.79 20.40 2.11
N TYR A 261 -6.59 20.43 1.51
CA TYR A 261 -5.61 21.50 1.69
C TYR A 261 -6.15 22.85 1.21
N SER A 262 -6.71 22.90 0.01
CA SER A 262 -7.29 24.11 -0.59
C SER A 262 -8.43 24.69 0.27
N ARG A 263 -9.31 23.84 0.82
CA ARG A 263 -10.40 24.27 1.70
C ARG A 263 -9.90 24.94 2.99
N ILE A 264 -8.85 24.39 3.60
CA ILE A 264 -8.25 24.96 4.82
C ILE A 264 -7.61 26.31 4.52
N HIS A 265 -6.77 26.36 3.48
CA HIS A 265 -6.02 27.56 3.14
C HIS A 265 -6.93 28.71 2.65
N ASN A 266 -8.01 28.40 1.91
CA ASN A 266 -9.00 29.40 1.53
C ASN A 266 -9.75 29.98 2.75
N ARG A 267 -10.09 29.15 3.75
CA ARG A 267 -10.72 29.63 4.99
C ARG A 267 -9.79 30.53 5.80
N GLU A 268 -8.50 30.20 5.87
CA GLU A 268 -7.49 31.03 6.51
C GLU A 268 -7.33 32.38 5.79
N ASN A 269 -7.20 32.36 4.46
CA ASN A 269 -7.08 33.58 3.65
C ASN A 269 -8.32 34.48 3.75
N GLN A 270 -9.53 33.90 3.88
CA GLN A 270 -10.76 34.66 4.13
C GLN A 270 -10.81 35.29 5.52
N ARG A 271 -10.21 34.67 6.55
CA ARG A 271 -10.09 35.25 7.89
C ARG A 271 -9.05 36.37 7.95
N LEU A 272 -7.97 36.25 7.16
CA LEU A 272 -6.86 37.21 7.10
C LEU A 272 -7.15 38.44 6.22
N ARG A 273 -8.21 38.40 5.39
CA ARG A 273 -8.81 39.61 4.82
C ARG A 273 -9.89 40.11 5.79
N PRO A 274 -9.55 40.94 6.81
CA PRO A 274 -10.60 41.77 7.40
C PRO A 274 -11.20 42.60 6.27
N ALA A 275 -12.43 43.05 6.44
CA ALA A 275 -13.11 43.84 5.44
C ALA A 275 -12.47 45.23 5.31
N ASP A 276 -11.28 45.30 4.71
CA ASP A 276 -10.51 46.52 4.45
C ASP A 276 -11.30 47.50 3.56
N GLY A 277 -12.38 47.04 2.92
CA GLY A 277 -13.32 47.90 2.20
C GLY A 277 -14.52 48.41 3.01
N ARG A 278 -14.81 47.86 4.21
CA ARG A 278 -15.99 48.27 5.01
C ARG A 278 -15.73 49.52 5.86
N HIS A 279 -14.50 49.72 6.35
CA HIS A 279 -14.15 50.92 7.09
C HIS A 279 -13.91 52.14 6.18
N LEU A 280 -13.45 51.92 4.93
CA LEU A 280 -13.28 53.00 3.96
C LEU A 280 -14.63 53.53 3.44
N ARG A 281 -15.61 52.67 3.14
CA ARG A 281 -16.96 53.13 2.72
C ARG A 281 -17.68 53.94 3.80
N LEU A 282 -17.59 53.52 5.07
CA LEU A 282 -18.22 54.25 6.18
C LEU A 282 -17.61 55.64 6.42
N ARG A 283 -16.37 55.87 6.00
CA ARG A 283 -15.71 57.19 6.11
C ARG A 283 -16.08 58.10 4.94
N THR A 284 -16.10 57.57 3.71
CA THR A 284 -16.51 58.35 2.54
C THR A 284 -17.99 58.74 2.59
N ASP A 285 -18.87 57.87 3.10
CA ASP A 285 -20.30 58.18 3.26
C ASP A 285 -20.56 59.23 4.36
N ARG A 286 -19.64 59.40 5.32
CA ARG A 286 -19.72 60.48 6.33
C ARG A 286 -19.20 61.82 5.81
N GLU A 287 -18.17 61.81 4.97
CA GLU A 287 -17.60 63.04 4.38
C GLU A 287 -18.45 63.62 3.23
N LEU A 288 -19.43 62.86 2.71
CA LEU A 288 -20.39 63.34 1.70
C LEU A 288 -21.72 63.87 2.28
N VAL A 289 -21.86 63.88 3.62
CA VAL A 289 -23.07 64.31 4.34
C VAL A 289 -22.83 65.56 5.20
N GLU A 290 -21.59 66.08 5.23
CA GLU A 290 -21.25 67.41 5.77
C GLU A 290 -21.00 68.41 4.64
#